data_AF-A0A6B2S1G3-F1
#
_entry.id   AF-A0A6B2S1G3-F1
#
_cell.length_a   1.000
_cell.length_b   1.000
_cell.length_c   1.000
_cell.angle_alpha   90.00
_cell.angle_beta   90.00
_cell.angle_gamma   90.00
#
_symmetry.space_group_name_H-M   'P 1'
#
loop_
_entity.id
_entity.type
_entity.pdbx_description
1 polymer ?
#
loop_
_entity_poly.entity_id
_entity_poly.type
_entity_poly.pdbx_seq_one_letter_code
_entity_poly.pdbx_strand_id
1 'polypeptide(L)'
;MDEATARDILRTAGLAPDAELLALGENAVFADGGLVIKVGRAPELLERAERELSVAGWLADAGVPAVRAAEPSPRLVDGHPVTLWHRLPEAVRPAGPADL
;
A
#
# COMPACT_ATOMS: atom_id res chain seq x y z
N MET A 1 -6.72 6.04 12.81
CA MET A 1 -5.94 7.10 12.15
C MET A 1 -6.87 7.85 11.22
N ASP A 2 -6.77 9.17 11.16
CA ASP A 2 -7.47 10.01 10.20
C ASP A 2 -6.56 10.36 8.99
N GLU A 3 -7.13 11.00 7.97
CA GLU A 3 -6.37 11.38 6.77
C GLU A 3 -5.22 12.34 7.08
N ALA A 4 -5.42 13.28 8.01
CA ALA A 4 -4.39 14.26 8.39
C ALA A 4 -3.14 13.56 8.95
N THR A 5 -3.31 12.63 9.90
CA THR A 5 -2.21 11.84 10.45
C THR A 5 -1.51 11.02 9.36
N ALA A 6 -2.27 10.44 8.43
CA ALA A 6 -1.71 9.65 7.34
C ALA A 6 -0.87 10.51 6.37
N ARG A 7 -1.33 11.73 6.05
CA ARG A 7 -0.56 12.69 5.23
C ARG A 7 0.71 13.16 5.93
N ASP A 8 0.67 13.34 7.23
CA ASP A 8 1.84 13.68 8.03
C ASP A 8 2.89 12.58 7.98
N ILE A 9 2.48 11.31 8.06
CA ILE A 9 3.36 10.16 7.91
C ILE A 9 3.99 10.11 6.51
N LEU A 10 3.21 10.35 5.44
CA LEU A 10 3.73 10.42 4.07
C LEU A 10 4.84 11.48 3.97
N ARG A 11 4.58 12.67 4.51
CA ARG A 11 5.54 13.77 4.54
C ARG A 11 6.80 13.42 5.35
N THR A 12 6.66 12.82 6.53
CA THR A 12 7.81 12.34 7.33
C THR A 12 8.61 11.27 6.58
N ALA A 13 7.94 10.40 5.82
CA ALA A 13 8.57 9.37 5.00
C ALA A 13 9.30 9.92 3.76
N GLY A 14 9.18 11.22 3.48
CA GLY A 14 9.67 11.85 2.25
C GLY A 14 8.91 11.40 1.01
N LEU A 15 7.63 11.04 1.15
CA LEU A 15 6.79 10.50 0.09
C LEU A 15 5.68 11.49 -0.28
N ALA A 16 5.58 11.72 -1.59
CA ALA A 16 4.37 12.14 -2.32
C ALA A 16 3.38 13.02 -1.52
N PRO A 17 3.72 14.30 -1.26
CA PRO A 17 2.84 15.21 -0.50
C PRO A 17 1.48 15.43 -1.17
N ASP A 18 1.43 15.32 -2.51
CA ASP A 18 0.24 15.51 -3.33
C ASP A 18 -0.47 14.18 -3.69
N ALA A 19 -0.15 13.09 -3.00
CA ALA A 19 -0.77 11.80 -3.25
C ALA A 19 -2.29 11.84 -3.03
N GLU A 20 -3.03 11.23 -3.96
CA GLU A 20 -4.47 11.10 -3.93
C GLU A 20 -4.87 10.02 -2.92
N LEU A 21 -5.76 10.35 -1.98
CA LEU A 21 -6.30 9.34 -1.07
C LEU A 21 -7.33 8.48 -1.83
N LEU A 22 -7.02 7.19 -1.98
CA LEU A 22 -7.90 6.21 -2.63
C LEU A 22 -8.88 5.56 -1.66
N ALA A 23 -8.40 5.24 -0.46
CA ALA A 23 -9.21 4.58 0.56
C ALA A 23 -8.68 4.88 1.97
N LEU A 24 -9.61 4.99 2.92
CA LEU A 24 -9.32 5.14 4.34
C LEU A 24 -10.14 4.12 5.14
N GLY A 25 -9.47 3.16 5.77
CA GLY A 25 -10.09 2.10 6.57
C GLY A 25 -9.06 1.41 7.47
N GLU A 26 -8.83 0.11 7.27
CA GLU A 26 -7.78 -0.61 7.99
C GLU A 26 -6.37 -0.07 7.68
N ASN A 27 -6.22 0.54 6.50
CA ASN A 27 -5.05 1.32 6.09
C ASN A 27 -5.51 2.65 5.49
N ALA A 28 -4.64 3.64 5.47
CA ALA A 28 -4.75 4.75 4.53
C ALA A 28 -3.99 4.37 3.25
N VAL A 29 -4.66 4.44 2.10
CA VAL A 29 -4.13 4.05 0.80
C VAL A 29 -4.09 5.26 -0.11
N PHE A 30 -2.90 5.62 -0.57
CA PHE A 30 -2.67 6.76 -1.44
C PHE A 30 -2.14 6.32 -2.80
N ALA A 31 -2.45 7.08 -3.85
CA ALA A 31 -1.83 6.95 -5.16
C ALA A 31 -0.94 8.15 -5.46
N ASP A 32 0.24 7.86 -6.02
CA ASP A 32 1.16 8.85 -6.56
C ASP A 32 1.72 8.33 -7.90
N GLY A 33 1.15 8.82 -9.00
CA GLY A 33 1.47 8.33 -10.34
C GLY A 33 1.33 6.81 -10.47
N GLY A 34 2.45 6.14 -10.72
CA GLY A 34 2.55 4.68 -10.87
C GLY A 34 2.72 3.90 -9.57
N LEU A 35 2.64 4.56 -8.41
CA LEU A 35 2.78 3.94 -7.09
C LEU A 35 1.50 4.04 -6.27
N VAL A 36 1.32 3.05 -5.41
CA VAL A 36 0.34 3.04 -4.33
C VAL A 36 1.09 2.92 -3.01
N ILE A 37 0.81 3.83 -2.09
CA ILE A 37 1.41 3.89 -0.75
C ILE A 37 0.34 3.45 0.24
N LYS A 38 0.64 2.44 1.05
CA LYS A 38 -0.25 1.95 2.10
C LYS A 38 0.37 2.21 3.45
N VAL A 39 -0.33 3.00 4.27
CA VAL A 39 0.03 3.34 5.65
C VAL A 39 -0.84 2.51 6.60
N GLY A 40 -0.20 1.62 7.36
CA GLY A 40 -0.86 0.89 8.43
C GLY A 40 -1.23 1.83 9.57
N ARG A 41 -2.41 1.63 10.16
CA ARG A 41 -2.96 2.55 11.17
C ARG A 41 -2.36 2.41 12.58
N ALA A 42 -1.48 1.44 12.81
CA ALA A 42 -0.86 1.18 14.11
C ALA A 42 0.46 0.38 13.97
N PRO A 43 1.39 0.49 14.94
CA PRO A 43 2.67 -0.22 14.90
C PRO A 43 2.59 -1.74 14.88
N GLU A 44 1.56 -2.30 15.52
CA GLU A 44 1.36 -3.75 15.62
C GLU A 44 1.07 -4.40 14.25
N LEU A 45 0.82 -3.59 13.22
CA LEU A 45 0.63 -4.05 11.84
C LEU A 45 1.94 -4.27 11.09
N LEU A 46 3.11 -4.01 11.69
CA LEU A 46 4.40 -4.18 11.03
C LEU A 46 4.64 -5.63 10.57
N GLU A 47 4.46 -6.61 11.46
CA GLU A 47 4.64 -8.04 11.13
C GLU A 47 3.68 -8.46 10.01
N ARG A 48 2.45 -7.94 10.03
CA ARG A 48 1.48 -8.16 8.96
C ARG A 48 1.97 -7.58 7.64
N ALA A 49 2.48 -6.35 7.63
CA ALA A 49 3.00 -5.69 6.44
C ALA A 49 4.20 -6.45 5.85
N GLU A 50 5.12 -6.92 6.69
CA GLU A 50 6.25 -7.78 6.28
C GLU A 50 5.76 -9.08 5.63
N ARG A 51 4.76 -9.73 6.23
CA ARG A 51 4.17 -10.95 5.67
C ARG A 51 3.50 -10.70 4.32
N GLU A 52 2.76 -9.60 4.18
CA GLU A 52 2.13 -9.22 2.91
C GLU A 52 3.16 -8.99 1.79
N LEU A 53 4.28 -8.33 2.11
CA LEU A 53 5.38 -8.13 1.16
C LEU A 53 6.09 -9.44 0.81
N SER A 54 6.32 -10.31 1.79
CA SER A 54 6.90 -11.65 1.57
C SER A 54 6.03 -12.50 0.65
N VAL A 55 4.72 -12.53 0.87
CA VAL A 55 3.77 -13.24 0.00
C VAL A 55 3.76 -12.63 -1.40
N ALA A 56 3.78 -11.30 -1.54
CA ALA A 56 3.82 -10.65 -2.84
C ALA A 56 5.10 -10.97 -3.62
N GLY A 57 6.25 -11.00 -2.93
CA GLY A 57 7.52 -11.44 -3.50
C GLY A 57 7.47 -12.89 -3.98
N TRP A 58 7.00 -13.81 -3.13
CA TRP A 58 6.83 -15.22 -3.51
C TRP A 58 5.89 -15.40 -4.72
N LEU A 59 4.77 -14.68 -4.77
CA LEU A 59 3.86 -14.70 -5.92
C LEU A 59 4.54 -14.18 -7.20
N ALA A 60 5.40 -13.18 -7.09
CA ALA A 60 6.17 -12.66 -8.21
C ALA A 60 7.18 -13.69 -8.72
N ASP A 61 7.92 -14.33 -7.82
CA ASP A 61 8.88 -15.39 -8.14
C ASP A 61 8.20 -16.60 -8.80
N ALA A 62 6.98 -16.92 -8.37
CA ALA A 62 6.15 -17.99 -8.95
C ALA A 62 5.49 -17.61 -10.29
N GLY A 63 5.67 -16.37 -10.79
CA GLY A 63 5.04 -15.90 -12.03
C GLY A 63 3.54 -15.68 -11.95
N VAL A 64 2.97 -15.65 -10.73
CA VAL A 64 1.53 -15.44 -10.53
C VAL A 64 1.18 -13.97 -10.75
N PRO A 65 0.20 -13.62 -11.59
CA PRO A 65 -0.16 -12.22 -11.88
C PRO A 65 -0.87 -11.58 -10.68
N ALA A 66 -0.08 -11.02 -9.77
CA ALA A 66 -0.53 -10.32 -8.57
C ALA A 66 0.13 -8.93 -8.48
N VAL A 67 -0.39 -8.07 -7.60
CA VAL A 67 0.21 -6.77 -7.32
C VAL A 67 1.67 -6.95 -6.90
N ARG A 68 2.54 -6.05 -7.36
CA ARG A 68 3.98 -6.09 -7.09
C ARG A 68 4.37 -5.03 -6.07
N ALA A 69 5.13 -5.44 -5.07
CA ALA A 69 5.75 -4.50 -4.15
C ALA A 69 6.84 -3.71 -4.89
N ALA A 70 6.88 -2.40 -4.68
CA ALA A 70 7.94 -1.54 -5.19
C ALA A 70 9.19 -1.60 -4.29
N GLU A 71 9.01 -1.97 -3.02
CA GLU A 71 10.08 -2.19 -2.04
C GLU A 71 9.90 -3.53 -1.33
N PRO A 72 10.99 -4.24 -0.99
CA PRO A 72 10.90 -5.58 -0.40
C PRO A 72 10.53 -5.58 1.09
N SER A 73 10.61 -4.44 1.77
CA SER A 73 10.39 -4.30 3.21
C SER A 73 9.55 -3.06 3.53
N PRO A 74 8.75 -3.07 4.60
CA PRO A 74 8.02 -1.88 5.02
C PRO A 74 8.99 -0.86 5.61
N ARG A 75 8.66 0.42 5.47
CA ARG A 75 9.30 1.50 6.24
C ARG A 75 8.50 1.71 7.52
N LEU A 76 9.16 1.83 8.66
CA LEU A 76 8.48 2.21 9.91
C LEU A 76 8.63 3.71 10.13
N VAL A 77 7.52 4.45 10.05
CA VAL A 77 7.52 5.93 10.11
C VAL A 77 6.54 6.37 11.19
N ASP A 78 7.04 7.07 12.21
CA ASP A 78 6.27 7.47 13.38
C ASP A 78 5.48 6.30 14.00
N GLY A 79 6.08 5.11 14.00
CA GLY A 79 5.47 3.88 14.48
C GLY A 79 4.50 3.23 13.50
N HIS A 80 4.30 3.74 12.29
CA HIS A 80 3.34 3.19 11.33
C HIS A 80 4.07 2.49 10.18
N PRO A 81 3.70 1.25 9.82
CA PRO A 81 4.30 0.57 8.69
C PRO A 81 3.79 1.20 7.38
N VAL A 82 4.71 1.58 6.51
CA VAL A 82 4.46 2.14 5.18
C VAL A 82 4.99 1.16 4.14
N THR A 83 4.14 0.73 3.22
CA THR A 83 4.50 -0.18 2.12
C THR A 83 4.21 0.46 0.77
N LEU A 84 5.08 0.24 -0.20
CA LEU A 84 4.98 0.80 -1.54
C LEU A 84 4.70 -0.32 -2.55
N TRP A 85 3.77 -0.06 -3.44
CA TRP A 85 3.25 -1.02 -4.41
C TRP A 85 3.20 -0.38 -5.79
N HIS A 86 3.42 -1.16 -6.85
CA HIS A 86 3.16 -0.69 -8.20
C HIS A 86 1.65 -0.61 -8.43
N ARG A 87 1.19 0.54 -8.94
CA ARG A 87 -0.21 0.76 -9.27
C ARG A 87 -0.61 -0.14 -10.43
N LEU A 88 -1.74 -0.84 -10.27
CA LEU A 88 -2.35 -1.58 -11.37
C LEU A 88 -2.94 -0.61 -12.39
N PRO A 89 -2.99 -1.00 -13.68
CA PRO A 89 -3.73 -0.23 -14.67
C PRO A 89 -5.20 -0.10 -14.28
N GLU A 90 -5.88 0.87 -14.89
CA GLU A 90 -7.32 1.05 -14.69
C GLU A 90 -8.10 -0.23 -15.01
N ALA A 91 -9.14 -0.49 -14.23
CA ALA A 91 -9.97 -1.67 -14.43
C ALA A 91 -10.62 -1.63 -15.83
N VAL A 92 -10.47 -2.72 -16.58
CA VAL A 92 -11.02 -2.83 -17.95
C VAL A 92 -12.55 -2.80 -17.94
N ARG A 93 -13.17 -3.27 -16.86
CA ARG A 93 -14.61 -3.19 -16.59
C ARG A 93 -14.86 -3.12 -15.08
N PRO A 94 -16.02 -2.61 -14.64
CA PRO A 94 -16.47 -2.79 -13.26
C PRO A 94 -16.54 -4.27 -12.88
N ALA A 95 -16.21 -4.57 -11.61
CA ALA A 95 -16.40 -5.90 -11.04
C ALA A 95 -17.91 -6.20 -10.91
N GLY A 96 -18.30 -7.42 -11.24
CA GLY A 96 -19.67 -7.91 -11.13
C GLY A 96 -19.78 -9.15 -10.24
N PRO A 97 -21.00 -9.65 -9.98
CA PRO A 97 -21.21 -10.80 -9.10
C PRO A 97 -20.48 -12.09 -9.50
N ALA A 98 -20.12 -12.24 -10.77
CA ALA A 98 -19.40 -13.41 -11.28
C ALA A 98 -17.89 -13.40 -10.96
N ASP A 99 -17.36 -12.29 -10.43
CA ASP A 99 -15.95 -12.12 -10.06
C ASP A 99 -15.67 -12.46 -8.57
N LEU A 100 -16.67 -12.97 -7.84
CA LEU A 100 -16.61 -13.34 -6.42
C LEU A 100 -16.55 -14.85 -6.20
#